data_AF-A0A4U9D3P7-F1
#
_entry.id   AF-A0A4U9D3P7-F1
#
_cell.length_a   1.000
_cell.length_b   1.000
_cell.length_c   1.000
_cell.angle_alpha   90.00
_cell.angle_beta   90.00
_cell.angle_gamma   90.00
#
_symmetry.space_group_name_H-M   'P 1'
#
loop_
_entity.id
_entity.type
_entity.pdbx_description
1 polymer ?
#
loop_
_entity_poly.entity_id
_entity_poly.type
_entity_poly.pdbx_seq_one_letter_code
_entity_poly.pdbx_strand_id
1 'polypeptide(L)' 'MYGLLESMDDGVMAWNEQGVLQFINARAATLLHLDVQASQGRNINELVTLPALLRRAIKHARG' A
#
# COMPACT_ATOMS: atom_id res chain seq x y z
N MET A 1 16.39 3.70 -2.78
CA MET A 1 15.51 2.52 -2.95
C MET A 1 14.15 2.91 -3.57
N TYR A 2 13.53 4.01 -3.16
CA TYR A 2 12.25 4.46 -3.72
C TYR A 2 12.27 4.80 -5.22
N GLY A 3 13.39 5.31 -5.75
CA GLY A 3 13.49 5.67 -7.17
C GLY A 3 13.25 4.51 -8.16
N LEU A 4 13.53 3.26 -7.77
CA LEU A 4 13.22 2.10 -8.62
C LEU A 4 11.71 1.78 -8.62
N LEU A 5 11.07 1.88 -7.46
CA LEU A 5 9.64 1.59 -7.31
C LEU A 5 8.76 2.69 -7.91
N GLU A 6 9.27 3.93 -7.93
CA GLU A 6 8.62 5.06 -8.60
C GLU A 6 8.63 4.93 -10.12
N SER A 7 9.66 4.32 -10.71
CA SER A 7 9.81 4.17 -12.16
C SER A 7 9.21 2.88 -12.73
N MET A 8 8.52 2.07 -11.92
CA MET A 8 7.85 0.85 -12.39
C MET A 8 6.56 1.17 -13.14
N ASP A 9 6.33 0.44 -14.23
CA ASP A 9 5.08 0.51 -15.02
C ASP A 9 3.87 -0.10 -14.29
N ASP A 10 4.15 -0.95 -13.29
CA ASP A 10 3.16 -1.56 -12.41
C ASP A 10 2.84 -0.68 -11.19
N GLY A 11 1.62 -0.85 -10.68
CA GLY A 11 1.21 -0.22 -9.43
C GLY A 11 1.89 -0.89 -8.24
N VAL A 12 2.70 -0.13 -7.50
CA VAL A 12 3.40 -0.63 -6.30
C VAL A 12 2.90 0.09 -5.05
N MET A 13 2.57 -0.69 -4.04
CA MET A 13 2.30 -0.22 -2.68
C MET A 13 3.09 -1.06 -1.68
N ALA A 14 3.63 -0.42 -0.64
CA ALA A 14 4.26 -1.10 0.48
C ALA A 14 3.76 -0.52 1.81
N TRP A 15 3.55 -1.40 2.78
CA TRP A 15 3.09 -1.04 4.12
C TRP A 15 3.88 -1.83 5.16
N ASN A 16 3.94 -1.33 6.40
CA ASN A 16 4.61 -2.00 7.51
C ASN A 16 3.76 -3.11 8.14
N GLU A 17 4.29 -3.82 9.14
CA GLU A 17 3.59 -4.91 9.83
C GLU A 17 2.28 -4.48 10.51
N GLN A 18 2.10 -3.19 10.81
CA GLN A 18 0.86 -2.64 11.37
C GLN A 18 -0.18 -2.31 10.29
N GLY A 19 0.14 -2.56 9.01
CA GLY A 19 -0.71 -2.23 7.88
C GLY A 19 -0.65 -0.76 7.47
N VAL A 20 0.30 0.02 7.99
CA VAL A 20 0.44 1.45 7.68
C VAL A 20 1.21 1.62 6.38
N LEU A 21 0.62 2.35 5.43
CA LEU A 21 1.23 2.63 4.13
C LEU A 21 2.52 3.43 4.30
N GLN A 22 3.61 2.91 3.74
CA GLN A 22 4.92 3.56 3.71
C GLN A 22 5.29 4.05 2.29
N PHE A 23 4.73 3.42 1.26
CA PHE A 23 5.00 3.77 -0.13
C PHE A 23 3.80 3.48 -1.03
N ILE A 24 3.56 4.38 -1.96
CA ILE A 24 2.66 4.21 -3.10
C ILE A 24 3.25 4.98 -4.28
N ASN A 25 3.41 4.33 -5.43
CA ASN A 25 3.84 5.02 -6.64
C ASN A 25 2.65 5.68 -7.36
N ALA A 26 2.94 6.63 -8.26
CA ALA A 26 1.92 7.34 -9.02
C ALA A 26 1.01 6.40 -9.83
N ARG A 27 1.57 5.28 -10.30
CA ARG A 27 0.83 4.26 -11.05
C ARG A 27 -0.25 3.58 -10.20
N ALA A 28 0.10 3.10 -9.00
CA ALA A 28 -0.86 2.50 -8.07
C ALA A 28 -1.93 3.50 -7.64
N ALA A 29 -1.52 4.74 -7.32
CA ALA A 29 -2.44 5.81 -6.96
C ALA A 29 -3.48 6.05 -8.06
N THR A 30 -3.03 6.07 -9.33
CA THR A 30 -3.92 6.22 -10.48
C THR A 30 -4.87 5.02 -10.64
N LEU A 31 -4.35 3.80 -10.58
CA LEU A 31 -5.14 2.57 -10.75
C LEU A 31 -6.20 2.37 -9.66
N LEU A 32 -5.92 2.85 -8.45
CA LEU A 32 -6.76 2.68 -7.26
C LEU A 32 -7.57 3.94 -6.92
N HIS A 33 -7.47 4.99 -7.74
CA HIS A 33 -8.11 6.29 -7.49
C HIS A 33 -7.79 6.89 -6.11
N LEU A 34 -6.52 6.77 -5.70
CA LEU A 34 -6.00 7.31 -4.45
C LEU A 34 -5.14 8.54 -4.72
N ASP A 35 -5.12 9.46 -3.76
CA ASP A 35 -4.12 10.52 -3.73
C ASP A 35 -2.85 10.02 -3.00
N VAL A 36 -1.68 10.25 -3.58
CA VAL A 36 -0.40 9.78 -3.02
C VAL A 36 -0.17 10.36 -1.64
N GLN A 37 -0.32 11.67 -1.46
CA GLN A 37 0.03 12.35 -0.21
C GLN A 37 -1.00 12.06 0.89
N ALA A 38 -2.28 12.08 0.57
CA ALA A 38 -3.36 11.80 1.50
C ALA A 38 -3.40 10.32 1.93
N SER A 39 -2.81 9.42 1.15
CA SER A 39 -2.74 7.99 1.49
C SER A 39 -1.56 7.63 2.40
N GLN A 40 -0.50 8.42 2.39
CA GLN A 40 0.70 8.12 3.17
C GLN A 40 0.40 8.09 4.68
N GLY A 41 0.95 7.09 5.37
CA GLY A 41 0.74 6.91 6.80
C GLY A 41 -0.66 6.41 7.20
N ARG A 42 -1.58 6.18 6.25
CA ARG A 42 -2.89 5.60 6.53
C ARG A 42 -2.84 4.08 6.58
N ASN A 43 -3.80 3.47 7.27
CA ASN A 43 -3.92 2.01 7.26
C ASN A 43 -4.43 1.53 5.89
N ILE A 44 -3.79 0.50 5.34
CA ILE A 44 -4.12 -0.06 4.02
C ILE A 44 -5.58 -0.54 3.93
N ASN A 45 -6.16 -0.98 5.07
CA ASN A 45 -7.55 -1.42 5.12
C ASN A 45 -8.57 -0.26 4.98
N GLU A 46 -8.14 0.99 5.13
CA GLU A 46 -8.96 2.18 4.88
C GLU A 46 -8.84 2.70 3.44
N LEU A 47 -7.81 2.27 2.72
CA LEU A 47 -7.50 2.73 1.36
C LEU A 47 -8.05 1.78 0.31
N VAL A 48 -7.96 0.47 0.55
CA VAL A 48 -8.37 -0.56 -0.41
C VAL A 48 -9.06 -1.73 0.26
N THR A 49 -9.96 -2.37 -0.50
CA THR A 49 -10.59 -3.62 -0.06
C THR A 49 -9.65 -4.79 -0.32
N LEU A 50 -8.92 -5.22 0.72
CA LEU A 50 -8.06 -6.39 0.61
C LEU A 50 -8.86 -7.70 0.69
N PRO A 51 -8.48 -8.75 -0.07
CA PRO A 51 -8.97 -10.11 0.13
C PRO A 51 -8.75 -10.60 1.57
N ALA A 52 -9.65 -11.46 2.07
CA ALA A 52 -9.62 -11.94 3.45
C ALA A 52 -8.28 -12.60 3.84
N LEU A 53 -7.64 -13.30 2.90
CA LEU A 53 -6.32 -13.89 3.10
C LEU A 53 -5.24 -12.85 3.44
N LEU A 54 -5.21 -11.73 2.71
CA LEU A 54 -4.23 -10.66 2.93
C LEU A 54 -4.53 -9.91 4.22
N ARG A 55 -5.80 -9.65 4.56
CA ARG A 55 -6.17 -9.09 5.87
C ARG A 55 -5.69 -9.97 7.01
N ARG A 56 -5.84 -11.30 6.87
CA ARG A 56 -5.36 -12.27 7.85
C ARG A 56 -3.83 -12.22 7.97
N ALA A 57 -3.11 -12.21 6.86
CA ALA A 57 -1.65 -12.13 6.86
C ALA A 57 -1.15 -10.87 7.59
N ILE A 58 -1.72 -9.70 7.31
CA ILE A 58 -1.37 -8.43 7.98
C ILE A 58 -1.63 -8.53 9.49
N LYS A 59 -2.77 -9.09 9.92
CA LYS A 59 -3.09 -9.24 11.35
C LYS A 59 -2.14 -10.18 12.09
N HIS A 60 -1.67 -11.24 11.40
CA HIS A 60 -0.84 -12.30 11.99
C HIS A 60 0.67 -12.11 11.74
N ALA A 61 1.08 -11.10 10.97
CA ALA A 61 2.48 -10.67 10.88
C ALA A 61 3.04 -10.21 12.24
N ARG A 62 2.19 -10.10 13.27
CA ARG A 62 2.55 -10.08 14.69
C ARG A 62 3.02 -11.48 15.12
N GLY A 63 4.19 -11.89 14.67
CA GLY A 63 4.86 -13.13 15.07
C GLY A 63 6.29 -12.83 15.47
#